data_AF-A0A7R8WMH0-F1
#
_entry.id   AF-A0A7R8WMH0-F1
#
_cell.length_a   1.000
_cell.length_b   1.000
_cell.length_c   1.000
_cell.angle_alpha   90.00
_cell.angle_beta   90.00
_cell.angle_gamma   90.00
#
_symmetry.space_group_name_H-M   'P 1'
#
loop_
_entity.id
_entity.type
_entity.pdbx_description
1 polymer ?
#
loop_
_entity_poly.entity_id
_entity_poly.type
_entity_poly.pdbx_seq_one_letter_code
_entity_poly.pdbx_strand_id
1 'polypeptide(L)' 'VLEDIANTTGPDKYIFLLGCAGWAPGQLEKELKEGGWLTVPGDDALVFDTPDEEKWRMAGLRIGVDISLFVDEAGQA' A
#
# COMPACT_ATOMS: atom_id res chain seq x y z
N VAL A 1 13.19 15.75 -12.15
CA VAL A 1 12.45 14.46 -12.10
C VAL A 1 11.24 14.46 -13.01
N LEU A 2 10.22 15.30 -12.81
CA LEU A 2 9.04 15.32 -13.70
C LEU A 2 9.38 15.68 -15.15
N GLU A 3 10.23 16.68 -15.34
CA GLU A 3 10.77 17.06 -16.65
C GLU A 3 11.62 15.93 -17.27
N ASP A 4 12.38 15.21 -16.46
CA ASP A 4 13.17 14.05 -16.92
C ASP A 4 12.26 12.91 -17.39
N ILE A 5 11.17 12.63 -16.67
CA ILE A 5 10.14 11.67 -17.10
C ILE A 5 9.53 12.10 -18.42
N ALA A 6 9.18 13.39 -18.57
CA ALA A 6 8.65 13.94 -19.82
C ALA A 6 9.64 13.83 -20.99
N ASN A 7 10.95 13.97 -20.70
CA ASN A 7 12.03 13.85 -21.67
C ASN A 7 12.54 12.41 -21.85
N THR A 8 11.85 11.38 -21.31
CA THR A 8 12.25 9.97 -21.37
C THR A 8 13.65 9.67 -20.78
N THR A 9 14.15 10.55 -19.90
CA THR A 9 15.40 10.40 -19.15
C THR A 9 15.18 10.19 -17.65
N GLY A 10 13.92 9.96 -17.25
CA GLY A 10 13.50 9.69 -15.88
C GLY A 10 13.80 8.25 -15.42
N PRO A 11 13.42 7.90 -14.18
CA PRO A 11 13.61 6.54 -13.65
C PRO A 11 12.76 5.51 -14.42
N ASP A 12 13.24 4.26 -14.46
CA ASP A 12 12.57 3.15 -15.15
C ASP A 12 11.20 2.80 -14.55
N LYS A 13 11.02 3.01 -13.24
CA LYS A 13 9.77 2.73 -12.51
C LYS A 13 9.35 3.96 -11.71
N TYR A 14 8.10 4.38 -11.88
CA TYR A 14 7.51 5.48 -11.12
C TYR A 14 5.99 5.31 -11.01
N ILE A 15 5.39 5.90 -9.98
CA ILE A 15 3.94 5.99 -9.79
C ILE A 15 3.60 7.45 -9.49
N PHE A 16 2.59 7.98 -10.18
CA PHE A 16 2.04 9.29 -9.87
C PHE A 16 0.96 9.16 -8.80
N LEU A 17 1.19 9.81 -7.66
CA LEU A 17 0.25 9.86 -6.53
C LEU A 17 -0.06 11.32 -6.21
N LEU A 18 -1.32 11.58 -5.84
CA LEU A 18 -1.75 12.89 -5.37
C LEU A 18 -2.25 12.75 -3.94
N GLY A 19 -1.63 13.51 -3.03
CA GLY A 19 -1.89 13.44 -1.59
C GLY A 19 -1.04 12.39 -0.89
N CYS A 20 -1.18 12.32 0.43
CA CYS A 20 -0.52 11.34 1.27
C CYS A 20 -1.43 10.92 2.42
N ALA A 21 -1.29 9.68 2.87
CA ALA A 21 -1.80 9.28 4.18
C ALA A 21 -0.90 9.89 5.25
N GLY A 22 -1.51 10.46 6.27
CA GLY A 22 -0.82 11.08 7.39
C GLY A 22 -1.50 10.70 8.70
N TRP A 23 -0.69 10.56 9.74
CA TRP A 23 -1.15 10.23 11.08
C TRP A 23 -0.76 11.36 12.04
N ALA A 24 -1.63 11.64 13.00
CA ALA A 24 -1.27 12.47 14.14
C ALA A 24 -0.19 11.79 15.00
N PRO A 25 0.56 12.53 15.84
CA PRO A 25 1.59 11.95 16.68
C PRO A 25 1.06 10.78 17.54
N GLY A 26 1.66 9.60 17.43
CA GLY A 26 1.29 8.40 18.18
C GLY A 26 0.04 7.67 17.68
N GLN A 27 -0.65 8.17 16.64
CA GLN A 27 -1.88 7.57 16.14
C GLN A 27 -1.62 6.22 15.44
N LEU A 28 -0.61 6.14 14.58
CA LEU A 28 -0.28 4.92 13.86
C LEU A 28 0.09 3.78 14.82
N GLU A 29 0.89 4.07 15.85
CA GLU A 29 1.28 3.09 16.87
C GLU A 29 0.10 2.62 17.71
N LYS A 30 -0.87 3.50 17.96
CA LYS A 30 -2.12 3.13 18.64
C LYS A 30 -2.95 2.19 17.77
N GLU A 31 -3.18 2.56 16.50
CA GLU A 31 -3.98 1.76 15.57
C GLU A 31 -3.35 0.38 15.31
N LEU A 32 -2.02 0.31 15.22
CA LEU A 32 -1.29 -0.96 15.13
C LEU A 32 -1.51 -1.86 16.36
N LYS A 33 -1.53 -1.28 17.57
CA LYS A 33 -1.80 -2.02 18.81
C LYS A 33 -3.25 -2.48 18.93
N GLU A 34 -4.18 -1.70 18.40
CA GLU A 34 -5.62 -2.01 18.38
C GLU A 34 -5.99 -3.01 17.28
N GLY A 35 -5.03 -3.43 16.44
CA GLY A 35 -5.27 -4.37 15.35
C GLY A 35 -5.94 -3.76 14.13
N GLY A 36 -5.93 -2.43 14.00
CA GLY A 36 -6.50 -1.71 12.86
C GLY A 36 -5.69 -1.82 11.56
N TRP A 37 -4.45 -2.35 11.64
CA TRP A 37 -3.58 -2.51 10.49
C TRP A 37 -2.87 -3.87 10.50
N LEU A 38 -2.78 -4.46 9.31
CA LEU A 38 -1.86 -5.56 9.03
C LEU A 38 -0.58 -4.98 8.43
N THR A 39 0.58 -5.52 8.82
CA THR A 39 1.89 -5.06 8.33
C THR A 39 2.63 -6.16 7.61
N VAL A 40 3.30 -5.80 6.53
CA VAL A 40 4.16 -6.68 5.74
C VAL A 40 5.47 -5.96 5.44
N PRO A 41 6.60 -6.67 5.26
CA PRO A 41 7.84 -6.04 4.80
C PRO A 41 7.63 -5.34 3.46
N GLY A 42 8.25 -4.16 3.29
CA GLY A 42 8.21 -3.42 2.03
C GLY A 42 8.86 -4.19 0.88
N ASP A 43 8.26 -4.13 -0.30
CA ASP A 43 8.76 -4.78 -1.51
C ASP A 43 8.43 -3.96 -2.76
N ASP A 44 9.47 -3.57 -3.48
CA ASP A 44 9.37 -2.78 -4.72
C ASP A 44 8.58 -3.51 -5.81
N ALA A 45 8.66 -4.84 -5.90
CA ALA A 45 7.87 -5.61 -6.87
C ALA A 45 6.37 -5.56 -6.54
N LEU A 46 6.02 -5.50 -5.25
CA LEU A 46 4.64 -5.32 -4.83
C LEU A 46 4.13 -3.92 -5.17
N VAL A 47 4.98 -2.90 -5.01
CA VAL A 47 4.62 -1.50 -5.26
C VAL A 47 4.55 -1.19 -6.76
N PHE A 48 5.57 -1.57 -7.53
CA PHE A 48 5.78 -1.11 -8.91
C PHE A 48 5.42 -2.14 -9.98
N ASP A 49 5.52 -3.45 -9.70
CA ASP A 49 5.38 -4.50 -10.73
C ASP A 49 4.05 -5.27 -10.63
N THR A 50 3.33 -5.14 -9.52
CA THR A 50 2.06 -5.84 -9.30
C THR A 50 0.89 -4.96 -9.77
N PRO A 51 -0.08 -5.49 -10.53
CA PRO A 51 -1.30 -4.75 -10.89
C PRO A 51 -2.05 -4.25 -9.66
N ASP A 52 -2.62 -3.04 -9.72
CA ASP A 52 -3.24 -2.40 -8.55
C ASP A 52 -4.34 -3.25 -7.90
N GLU A 53 -5.16 -3.93 -8.70
CA GLU A 53 -6.23 -4.83 -8.24
C GLU A 53 -5.69 -6.04 -7.46
N GLU A 54 -4.47 -6.46 -7.76
CA GLU A 54 -3.82 -7.63 -7.17
C GLU A 54 -3.01 -7.29 -5.92
N LYS A 55 -2.59 -6.03 -5.75
CA LYS A 55 -1.68 -5.61 -4.67
C LYS A 55 -2.19 -6.02 -3.30
N TRP A 56 -3.48 -5.85 -3.04
CA TRP A 56 -4.08 -6.17 -1.74
C TRP A 56 -4.03 -7.67 -1.42
N ARG A 57 -4.43 -8.51 -2.38
CA ARG A 57 -4.36 -9.97 -2.25
C ARG A 57 -2.91 -10.44 -2.11
N MET A 58 -2.01 -9.91 -2.93
CA MET A 58 -0.59 -10.27 -2.91
C MET A 58 0.13 -9.82 -1.63
N ALA A 59 -0.28 -8.68 -1.04
CA ALA A 59 0.21 -8.25 0.26
C ALA A 59 -0.21 -9.23 1.36
N GLY A 60 -1.50 -9.60 1.42
CA GLY A 60 -2.01 -10.55 2.41
C GLY A 60 -1.32 -11.90 2.35
N LEU A 61 -1.13 -12.44 1.15
CA LEU A 61 -0.48 -13.75 0.98
C LEU A 61 0.94 -13.80 1.56
N ARG A 62 1.64 -12.67 1.68
CA ARG A 62 2.99 -12.60 2.30
C ARG A 62 2.99 -12.90 3.79
N ILE A 63 1.88 -12.66 4.47
CA ILE A 63 1.69 -13.01 5.88
C ILE A 63 0.85 -14.27 6.05
N GLY A 64 0.62 -15.02 4.96
CA GLY A 64 -0.16 -16.25 4.97
C GLY A 64 -1.67 -16.02 5.12
N VAL A 65 -2.14 -14.79 4.88
CA VAL A 65 -3.54 -14.42 5.00
C VAL A 65 -4.11 -14.18 3.61
N ASP A 66 -5.10 -14.97 3.18
CA ASP A 66 -5.84 -14.63 1.98
C ASP A 66 -6.91 -13.58 2.33
N ILE A 67 -6.54 -12.31 2.16
CA ILE A 67 -7.42 -11.18 2.50
C ILE A 67 -8.67 -11.16 1.60
N SER A 68 -8.65 -11.82 0.43
CA SER A 68 -9.84 -11.93 -0.41
C SER A 68 -10.98 -12.73 0.23
N LEU A 69 -10.67 -13.52 1.28
CA LEU A 69 -11.65 -14.25 2.08
C LEU A 69 -12.29 -13.37 3.17
N PHE A 70 -11.71 -12.21 3.47
CA PHE A 70 -12.30 -11.23 4.37
C PHE A 70 -13.26 -10.34 3.56
N VAL A 71 -14.48 -10.83 3.37
CA VAL A 71 -15.58 -10.03 2.81
C VAL A 71 -16.30 -9.30 3.95
N ASP A 72 -16.09 -7.98 3.97
CA ASP A 72 -16.98 -6.91 4.42
C ASP A 72 -17.91 -7.16 5.63
N GLU A 73 -17.43 -6.89 6.84
CA GLU A 73 -18.16 -5.95 7.69
C GLU A 73 -17.53 -4.58 7.42
N ALA A 74 -17.97 -3.92 6.34
CA ALA A 74 -17.70 -2.51 6.10
C ALA A 74 -17.92 -1.77 7.41
N GLY A 75 -16.91 -1.02 7.83
CA GLY A 75 -16.95 -0.26 9.07
C GLY A 75 -18.28 0.47 9.23
N GLN A 76 -18.93 0.28 10.37
CA GLN A 76 -19.97 1.20 10.81
C GLN A 76 -19.31 2.56 11.05
N ALA A 77 -19.55 3.48 10.11
CA ALA A 77 -19.44 4.92 10.32
C ALA A 77 -20.84 5.52 10.43
#